data_AF-A0A091FF02-F1
#
_entry.id   AF-A0A091FF02-F1
#
_cell.length_a   1.000
_cell.length_b   1.000
_cell.length_c   1.000
_cell.angle_alpha   90.00
_cell.angle_beta   90.00
_cell.angle_gamma   90.00
#
_symmetry.space_group_name_H-M   'P 1'
#
loop_
_entity.id
_entity.type
_entity.pdbx_description
1 polymer ?
#
loop_
_entity_poly.entity_id
_entity_poly.type
_entity_poly.pdbx_seq_one_letter_code
_entity_poly.pdbx_strand_id
1 'polypeptide(L)'
;MAAGLSWPTELRDDELERRLFPVDKGENNRPEPDYLYLSQEIRKPDATLSVLWEEYKEQHPHGYQYSYFCDLFNAYRQRRSETIYSSAV
;
A
#
# COMPACT_ATOMS: atom_id res chain seq x y z
N MET A 1 -19.56 -14.86 -15.45
CA MET A 1 -19.53 -16.30 -15.12
C MET A 1 -18.96 -16.42 -13.72
N ALA A 2 -19.84 -16.45 -12.72
CA ALA A 2 -19.47 -16.49 -11.31
C ALA A 2 -19.28 -17.96 -10.89
N ALA A 3 -18.06 -18.31 -10.50
CA ALA A 3 -17.62 -19.47 -9.69
C ALA A 3 -18.29 -20.86 -9.81
N GLY A 4 -19.16 -21.16 -10.78
CA GLY A 4 -19.71 -22.51 -10.99
C GLY A 4 -20.46 -23.13 -9.80
N LEU A 5 -20.87 -22.34 -8.81
CA LEU A 5 -21.53 -22.83 -7.60
C LEU A 5 -23.04 -22.80 -7.79
N SER A 6 -23.69 -23.95 -7.57
CA SER A 6 -25.15 -24.08 -7.60
C SER A 6 -25.68 -23.97 -6.17
N TRP A 7 -26.58 -23.01 -5.94
CA TRP A 7 -27.23 -22.80 -4.65
C TRP A 7 -28.56 -23.57 -4.58
N PRO A 8 -28.94 -24.19 -3.46
CA PRO A 8 -28.23 -24.27 -2.17
C PRO A 8 -27.10 -25.30 -2.16
N THR A 9 -26.02 -25.00 -1.44
CA THR A 9 -24.87 -25.91 -1.28
C THR A 9 -24.91 -26.59 0.10
N GLU A 10 -24.54 -27.87 0.15
CA GLU A 10 -24.41 -28.63 1.41
C GLU A 10 -23.05 -28.41 2.09
N LEU A 11 -22.21 -27.52 1.53
CA LEU A 11 -20.92 -27.16 2.10
C LEU A 11 -21.13 -26.41 3.41
N ARG A 12 -20.37 -26.83 4.44
CA ARG A 12 -20.29 -26.07 5.69
C ARG A 12 -19.61 -24.72 5.42
N ASP A 13 -20.02 -23.71 6.17
CA ASP A 13 -19.56 -22.33 6.05
C ASP A 13 -18.02 -22.23 5.93
N ASP A 14 -17.30 -22.95 6.80
CA ASP A 14 -15.82 -23.02 6.82
C ASP A 14 -15.20 -23.54 5.51
N GLU A 15 -15.85 -24.53 4.88
CA GLU A 15 -15.37 -25.11 3.61
C GLU A 15 -15.67 -24.19 2.43
N LEU A 16 -16.80 -23.48 2.49
CA LEU A 16 -17.20 -22.48 1.51
C LEU A 16 -16.26 -21.26 1.57
N GLU A 17 -15.99 -20.74 2.76
CA GLU A 17 -15.08 -19.61 2.98
C GLU A 17 -13.69 -19.90 2.43
N ARG A 18 -13.15 -21.10 2.65
CA ARG A 18 -11.84 -21.52 2.13
C ARG A 18 -11.78 -21.59 0.60
N ARG A 19 -12.88 -21.93 -0.07
CA ARG A 19 -12.94 -21.98 -1.54
C ARG A 19 -13.20 -20.62 -2.16
N LEU A 20 -13.96 -19.76 -1.49
CA LEU A 20 -14.27 -18.40 -1.96
C LEU A 20 -13.13 -17.42 -1.70
N PHE A 21 -12.44 -17.59 -0.58
CA PHE A 21 -11.30 -16.79 -0.16
C PHE A 21 -10.10 -17.70 0.04
N PRO A 22 -9.52 -18.25 -1.05
CA PRO A 22 -8.17 -18.81 -0.92
C PRO A 22 -7.33 -17.69 -0.31
N VAL A 23 -6.61 -18.01 0.78
CA VAL A 23 -5.67 -17.09 1.44
C VAL A 23 -4.51 -16.84 0.49
N ASP A 24 -4.78 -16.07 -0.55
CA ASP A 24 -3.80 -15.39 -1.34
C ASP A 24 -3.21 -14.36 -0.39
N LYS A 25 -2.17 -14.79 0.34
CA LYS A 25 -1.20 -13.88 0.91
C LYS A 25 -0.47 -13.30 -0.28
N GLY A 26 -1.18 -12.48 -1.08
CA GLY A 26 -0.68 -11.87 -2.29
C GLY A 26 0.66 -11.30 -1.92
N GLU A 27 1.70 -11.86 -2.53
CA GLU A 27 3.07 -11.53 -2.20
C GLU A 27 3.14 -10.01 -2.29
N ASN A 28 3.31 -9.34 -1.14
CA ASN A 28 3.44 -7.89 -1.06
C ASN A 28 4.83 -7.49 -1.58
N ASN A 29 5.21 -8.03 -2.74
CA ASN A 29 6.43 -7.71 -3.47
C ASN A 29 6.23 -6.43 -4.29
N ARG A 30 5.41 -5.51 -3.76
CA ARG A 30 5.25 -4.19 -4.35
C ARG A 30 6.55 -3.43 -4.07
N PRO A 31 7.21 -2.90 -5.09
CA PRO A 31 8.44 -2.14 -4.89
C PRO A 31 8.13 -0.94 -4.00
N GLU A 32 8.89 -0.82 -2.91
CA GLU A 32 8.83 0.34 -2.02
C GLU A 32 9.29 1.59 -2.77
N PRO A 33 8.60 2.72 -2.61
CA PRO A 33 9.01 3.97 -3.25
C PRO A 33 10.28 4.53 -2.59
N ASP A 34 11.09 5.27 -3.35
CA ASP A 34 12.31 5.89 -2.83
C ASP A 34 11.97 7.11 -1.94
N TYR A 35 11.88 6.87 -0.64
CA TYR A 35 11.50 7.90 0.33
C TYR A 35 12.48 9.09 0.40
N LEU A 36 13.75 8.89 0.04
CA LEU A 36 14.74 9.97 0.01
C LEU A 36 14.46 10.90 -1.16
N TYR A 37 14.20 10.35 -2.34
CA TYR A 37 13.78 11.10 -3.53
C TYR A 37 12.48 11.86 -3.26
N LEU A 38 11.44 11.17 -2.76
CA LEU A 38 10.15 11.80 -2.44
C LEU A 38 10.29 12.97 -1.47
N SER A 39 11.14 12.82 -0.44
CA SER A 39 11.35 13.86 0.57
C SER A 39 12.14 15.08 0.06
N GLN A 40 12.93 14.91 -1.00
CA GLN A 40 13.63 16.00 -1.67
C GLN A 40 12.71 16.70 -2.66
N GLU A 41 11.96 15.93 -3.46
CA GLU A 41 11.05 16.51 -4.43
C GLU A 41 9.90 17.26 -3.78
N ILE A 42 9.28 16.74 -2.71
CA ILE A 42 8.18 17.44 -2.04
C ILE A 42 8.58 18.81 -1.43
N ARG A 43 9.88 19.10 -1.32
CA ARG A 43 10.38 20.42 -0.89
C ARG A 43 10.35 21.44 -2.01
N LYS A 44 10.22 21.01 -3.27
CA LYS A 44 10.06 21.92 -4.40
C LYS A 44 8.62 22.46 -4.40
N PRO A 45 8.43 23.76 -4.70
CA PRO A 45 7.12 24.39 -4.64
C PRO A 45 6.13 23.85 -5.69
N ASP A 46 6.63 23.23 -6.76
CA ASP A 46 5.83 22.68 -7.85
C ASP A 46 5.48 21.20 -7.65
N ALA A 47 6.16 20.52 -6.73
CA ALA A 47 6.00 19.08 -6.52
C ALA A 47 4.89 18.78 -5.52
N THR A 48 4.03 17.82 -5.86
CA THR A 48 2.96 17.32 -4.98
C THR A 48 3.05 15.80 -4.83
N LEU A 49 2.56 15.27 -3.70
CA LEU A 49 2.51 13.82 -3.49
C LEU A 49 1.69 13.08 -4.54
N SER A 50 0.69 13.73 -5.12
CA SER A 50 -0.08 13.22 -6.27
C SER A 50 0.80 12.99 -7.48
N VAL A 51 1.60 13.98 -7.89
CA VAL A 51 2.51 13.87 -9.04
C VAL A 51 3.55 12.78 -8.81
N LEU A 52 4.16 12.75 -7.61
CA LEU A 52 5.16 11.73 -7.29
C LEU A 52 4.56 10.30 -7.24
N TRP A 53 3.30 10.17 -6.83
CA TRP A 53 2.58 8.91 -6.89
C TRP A 53 2.25 8.50 -8.32
N GLU A 54 1.88 9.44 -9.19
CA GLU A 54 1.64 9.18 -10.61
C GLU A 54 2.92 8.65 -11.28
N GLU A 55 4.07 9.30 -11.10
CA GLU A 55 5.35 8.83 -11.64
C GLU A 55 5.72 7.42 -11.13
N TYR A 56 5.42 7.14 -9.86
CA TYR A 56 5.60 5.81 -9.27
C TYR A 56 4.65 4.77 -9.90
N LYS A 57 3.39 5.13 -10.14
CA LYS A 57 2.39 4.25 -10.76
C LYS A 57 2.70 3.96 -12.24
N GLU A 58 3.30 4.91 -12.95
CA GLU A 58 3.73 4.72 -14.34
C GLU A 58 4.82 3.65 -14.44
N GLN A 59 5.76 3.63 -13.48
CA GLN A 59 6.82 2.61 -13.40
C GLN A 59 6.34 1.31 -12.76
N HIS A 60 5.36 1.40 -11.86
CA HIS A 60 4.84 0.29 -11.08
C HIS A 60 3.31 0.24 -11.17
N PRO A 61 2.74 -0.30 -12.27
CA PRO A 61 1.29 -0.39 -12.46
C PRO A 61 0.61 -1.25 -11.38
N HIS A 62 1.32 -2.19 -10.77
CA HIS A 62 0.85 -3.01 -9.62
C HIS A 62 1.35 -2.51 -8.25
N GLY A 63 2.00 -1.34 -8.22
CA GLY A 63 2.48 -0.69 -7.01
C GLY A 63 1.35 -0.16 -6.14
N TYR A 64 1.72 0.49 -5.03
CA TYR A 64 0.80 1.05 -4.05
C TYR A 64 -0.22 2.05 -4.63
N GLN A 65 -1.44 2.00 -4.09
CA GLN A 65 -2.47 3.00 -4.37
C GLN A 65 -2.20 4.30 -3.60
N TYR A 66 -2.77 5.40 -4.09
CA TYR A 66 -2.54 6.75 -3.56
C TYR A 66 -2.69 6.84 -2.03
N SER A 67 -3.77 6.29 -1.46
CA SER A 67 -4.02 6.35 -0.02
C SER A 67 -2.91 5.68 0.80
N TYR A 68 -2.47 4.49 0.37
CA TYR A 68 -1.41 3.76 1.07
C TYR A 68 -0.03 4.39 0.85
N PHE A 69 0.21 4.96 -0.34
CA PHE A 69 1.42 5.72 -0.65
C PHE A 69 1.58 6.94 0.27
N CYS A 70 0.50 7.70 0.48
CA CYS A 70 0.48 8.82 1.42
C CYS A 70 0.75 8.38 2.86
N ASP A 71 0.17 7.25 3.29
CA ASP A 71 0.39 6.69 4.62
C ASP A 71 1.86 6.30 4.84
N LEU A 72 2.46 5.58 3.89
CA LEU A 72 3.87 5.21 3.89
C LEU A 72 4.79 6.43 3.99
N PHE A 73 4.51 7.47 3.20
CA PHE A 73 5.30 8.71 3.22
C PHE A 73 5.14 9.47 4.55
N ASN A 74 3.94 9.50 5.12
CA ASN A 74 3.69 10.13 6.41
C ASN A 74 4.39 9.37 7.55
N ALA A 75 4.33 8.04 7.56
CA ALA A 75 5.04 7.19 8.51
C ALA A 75 6.57 7.41 8.41
N TYR A 76 7.11 7.50 7.20
CA TYR A 76 8.52 7.85 6.98
C TYR A 76 8.88 9.22 7.55
N ARG A 77 8.04 10.25 7.34
CA ARG A 77 8.25 11.60 7.91
C ARG A 77 8.23 11.58 9.44
N GLN A 78 7.31 10.84 10.03
CA GLN A 78 7.20 10.73 11.48
C GLN A 78 8.46 10.07 12.07
N ARG A 79 8.91 8.96 11.50
CA ARG A 79 10.15 8.27 11.91
C ARG A 79 11.39 9.17 11.86
N ARG A 80 11.47 10.10 10.90
CA ARG A 80 12.58 11.07 10.81
C ARG A 80 12.46 12.23 11.80
N SER A 81 11.26 12.52 12.31
CA SER A 81 11.02 13.58 13.29
C SER A 81 11.26 13.12 14.73
N GLU A 82 11.21 11.82 15.01
CA GLU A 82 11.48 11.25 16.34
C GLU A 82 12.92 11.46 16.82
N THR A 83 13.87 11.78 15.93
CA THR A 83 15.24 12.13 16.31
C THR A 83 15.33 13.46 17.10
N ILE A 84 14.31 14.32 17.04
CA ILE A 84 14.32 15.62 17.75
C ILE A 84 13.62 15.56 19.12
N TYR A 85 12.81 14.54 19.38
CA TYR A 85 12.00 14.41 20.61
C TYR A 85 12.50 13.34 21.58
N SER A 86 13.74 12.85 21.43
CA SER A 86 14.39 11.90 22.35
C SER A 86 15.67 12.47 22.97
N SER A 87 15.59 13.69 23.52
CA SER A 87 16.66 14.27 24.35
C SER A 87 16.11 15.21 25.43
N ALA A 88 14.98 14.85 26.04
CA ALA A 88 14.44 15.55 27.20
C ALA A 88 13.61 14.61 28.09
N VAL A 89 14.25 13.56 28.63
CA VAL A 89 13.87 12.94 29.91
C VAL A 89 15.13 12.50 30.65
#